data_AF-A0A7Y6UH21-F1
#
_entry.id   AF-A0A7Y6UH21-F1
#
_cell.length_a   1.000
_cell.length_b   1.000
_cell.length_c   1.000
_cell.angle_alpha   90.00
_cell.angle_beta   90.00
_cell.angle_gamma   90.00
#
_symmetry.space_group_name_H-M   'P 1'
#
loop_
_entity.id
_entity.type
_entity.pdbx_description
1 polymer ?
#
loop_
_entity_poly.entity_id
_entity_poly.type
_entity_poly.pdbx_seq_one_letter_code
_entity_poly.pdbx_strand_id
1 'polypeptide(L)'
;MDIRFGDHPSFHRAAAGMVGASAALGLALHAATPLAPLVGGLLGIAVGAAWGYGKPAFRIAAAAIASAIIFAMAPRGLMSTSAPSAAMLVASAGVLALGIAAYGIRGIRGALAVMFGTAVTLLAMWAAVRIDFARQTHAWPSLVRDAASAAAMGMIGVLATLPRHLRVSLDPVQAAIRRLPTELDGEVRELCNRSISIWSSAKTKLADGDPGKNLVRDGVLKTLEVATKSTEVKISGPTEDELARRMTDLDGRIANATDGEVKAQYQAARGALDDQKRYRAHIHQNRERLIARMHNHVAALEKFQLAAGGLAAARAASAGAPAVKQLEELSADVAASGEALAELEIGADAKPAEDAPPAAVAQA
;
A
#
# COMPACT_ATOMS: atom_id res chain seq x y z
N MET A 1 0.15 -13.92 -6.18
CA MET A 1 -0.55 -12.63 -6.30
C MET A 1 -2.03 -12.96 -6.33
N ASP A 2 -2.79 -12.57 -5.31
CA ASP A 2 -4.23 -12.83 -5.28
C ASP A 2 -4.93 -11.60 -5.88
N ILE A 3 -5.64 -11.79 -6.98
CA ILE A 3 -6.36 -10.75 -7.69
C ILE A 3 -7.84 -10.96 -7.37
N ARG A 4 -8.37 -10.12 -6.47
CA ARG A 4 -9.79 -10.16 -6.10
C ARG A 4 -10.53 -8.98 -6.70
N PHE A 5 -11.75 -9.23 -7.14
CA PHE A 5 -12.65 -8.19 -7.60
C PHE A 5 -13.40 -7.62 -6.39
N GLY A 6 -13.24 -6.32 -6.12
CA GLY A 6 -13.68 -5.73 -4.86
C GLY A 6 -15.19 -5.44 -4.78
N ASP A 7 -15.79 -4.94 -5.86
CA ASP A 7 -17.17 -4.44 -5.86
C ASP A 7 -17.83 -4.71 -7.23
N HIS A 8 -18.39 -5.92 -7.37
CA HIS A 8 -19.11 -6.31 -8.57
C HIS A 8 -20.32 -5.40 -8.88
N PRO A 9 -21.19 -5.05 -7.89
CA PRO A 9 -22.38 -4.25 -8.17
C PRO A 9 -22.10 -2.83 -8.65
N SER A 10 -21.11 -2.12 -8.10
CA SER A 10 -20.79 -0.78 -8.60
C SER A 10 -20.12 -0.83 -9.96
N PHE A 11 -19.26 -1.82 -10.21
CA PHE A 11 -18.64 -2.02 -11.52
C PHE A 11 -19.68 -2.33 -12.60
N HIS A 12 -20.62 -3.26 -12.36
CA HIS A 12 -21.66 -3.59 -13.35
C HIS A 12 -22.54 -2.40 -13.68
N ARG A 13 -22.93 -1.61 -12.67
CA ARG A 13 -23.71 -0.37 -12.88
C ARG A 13 -22.93 0.67 -13.67
N ALA A 14 -21.65 0.88 -13.34
CA ALA A 14 -20.79 1.79 -14.07
C ALA A 14 -20.57 1.31 -15.51
N ALA A 15 -20.36 0.01 -15.72
CA ALA A 15 -20.15 -0.59 -17.02
C ALA A 15 -21.39 -0.45 -17.91
N ALA A 16 -22.56 -0.87 -17.41
CA ALA A 16 -23.83 -0.72 -18.11
C ALA A 16 -24.14 0.75 -18.39
N GLY A 17 -23.91 1.64 -17.42
CA GLY A 17 -24.07 3.07 -17.58
C GLY A 17 -23.15 3.66 -18.65
N MET A 18 -21.87 3.30 -18.67
CA MET A 18 -20.89 3.84 -19.62
C MET A 18 -21.21 3.40 -21.04
N VAL A 19 -21.52 2.14 -21.26
CA VAL A 19 -21.86 1.61 -22.60
C VAL A 19 -23.22 2.15 -23.06
N GLY A 20 -24.24 2.05 -22.21
CA GLY A 20 -25.60 2.48 -22.53
C GLY A 20 -25.72 3.98 -22.76
N ALA A 21 -25.13 4.81 -21.89
CA ALA A 21 -25.15 6.26 -22.06
C ALA A 21 -24.34 6.69 -23.29
N SER A 22 -23.23 6.01 -23.60
CA SER A 22 -22.45 6.30 -24.82
C SER A 22 -23.26 6.00 -26.07
N ALA A 23 -23.92 4.84 -26.14
CA ALA A 23 -24.78 4.49 -27.26
C ALA A 23 -25.94 5.49 -27.43
N ALA A 24 -26.64 5.81 -26.32
CA ALA A 24 -27.79 6.71 -26.34
C ALA A 24 -27.39 8.14 -26.75
N LEU A 25 -26.28 8.67 -26.22
CA LEU A 25 -25.81 10.01 -26.56
C LEU A 25 -25.20 10.07 -27.96
N GLY A 26 -24.54 9.02 -28.43
CA GLY A 26 -24.10 8.91 -29.82
C GLY A 26 -25.27 8.98 -30.79
N LEU A 27 -26.36 8.26 -30.48
CA LEU A 27 -27.59 8.30 -31.28
C LEU A 27 -28.28 9.67 -31.22
N ALA A 28 -28.41 10.26 -30.03
CA ALA A 28 -29.05 11.56 -29.85
C ALA A 28 -28.33 12.70 -30.58
N LEU A 29 -27.00 12.61 -30.70
CA LEU A 29 -26.19 13.62 -31.37
C LEU A 29 -26.05 13.39 -32.88
N HIS A 30 -26.52 12.26 -33.41
CA HIS A 30 -26.36 11.87 -34.82
C HIS A 30 -26.79 12.97 -35.81
N ALA A 31 -27.96 13.57 -35.57
CA ALA A 31 -28.50 14.63 -36.43
C ALA A 31 -27.77 15.98 -36.25
N ALA A 32 -27.05 16.17 -35.14
CA ALA A 32 -26.43 17.43 -34.77
C ALA A 32 -24.97 17.55 -35.25
N THR A 33 -24.24 16.42 -35.37
CA THR A 33 -22.82 16.46 -35.75
C THR A 33 -22.34 15.12 -36.33
N PRO A 34 -21.48 15.13 -37.37
CA PRO A 34 -20.83 13.91 -37.86
C PRO A 34 -19.84 13.32 -36.85
N LEU A 35 -19.49 14.05 -35.80
CA LEU A 35 -18.65 13.58 -34.70
C LEU A 35 -19.48 12.99 -33.54
N ALA A 36 -20.76 12.70 -33.78
CA ALA A 36 -21.69 12.19 -32.78
C ALA A 36 -21.17 10.96 -32.02
N PRO A 37 -20.49 9.97 -32.66
CA PRO A 37 -19.96 8.83 -31.93
C PRO A 37 -18.87 9.21 -30.91
N LEU A 38 -18.00 10.16 -31.27
CA LEU A 38 -16.89 10.61 -30.43
C LEU A 38 -17.38 11.47 -29.27
N VAL A 39 -18.25 12.45 -29.56
CA VAL A 39 -18.81 13.36 -28.55
C VAL A 39 -19.74 12.58 -27.61
N GLY A 40 -20.63 11.76 -28.17
CA GLY A 40 -21.56 10.91 -27.43
C GLY A 40 -20.83 9.86 -26.59
N GLY A 41 -19.77 9.25 -27.13
CA GLY A 41 -18.93 8.30 -26.40
C GLY A 41 -18.24 8.92 -25.18
N LEU A 42 -17.63 10.09 -25.31
CA LEU A 42 -16.97 10.77 -24.19
C LEU A 42 -17.95 11.19 -23.09
N LEU A 43 -19.07 11.81 -23.48
CA LEU A 43 -20.12 12.20 -22.55
C LEU A 43 -20.75 10.98 -21.88
N GLY A 44 -20.98 9.90 -22.64
CA GLY A 44 -21.54 8.66 -22.15
C GLY A 44 -20.66 7.95 -21.14
N ILE A 45 -19.35 7.88 -21.38
CA ILE A 45 -18.37 7.38 -20.39
C ILE A 45 -18.47 8.19 -19.10
N ALA A 46 -18.53 9.52 -19.19
CA ALA A 46 -18.58 10.38 -18.02
C ALA A 46 -19.89 10.25 -17.23
N VAL A 47 -21.04 10.22 -17.93
CA VAL A 47 -22.37 10.02 -17.34
C VAL A 47 -22.48 8.63 -16.70
N GLY A 48 -22.03 7.59 -17.40
CA GLY A 48 -22.03 6.22 -16.90
C GLY A 48 -21.17 6.03 -15.67
N ALA A 49 -19.94 6.57 -15.70
CA ALA A 49 -19.06 6.55 -14.54
C ALA A 49 -19.64 7.36 -13.38
N ALA A 50 -20.23 8.53 -13.65
CA ALA A 50 -20.91 9.36 -12.65
C ALA A 50 -22.04 8.62 -11.95
N TRP A 51 -22.88 7.92 -12.71
CA TRP A 51 -23.98 7.12 -12.18
C TRP A 51 -23.48 5.93 -11.35
N GLY A 52 -22.48 5.19 -11.85
CA GLY A 52 -21.96 4.02 -11.16
C GLY A 52 -21.16 4.32 -9.89
N TYR A 53 -20.48 5.47 -9.80
CA TYR A 53 -19.58 5.79 -8.69
C TYR A 53 -19.97 7.02 -7.85
N GLY A 54 -21.12 7.64 -8.10
CA GLY A 54 -21.76 8.59 -7.17
C GLY A 54 -21.19 10.02 -7.11
N LYS A 55 -20.63 10.58 -8.18
CA LYS A 55 -20.13 11.98 -8.22
C LYS A 55 -20.28 12.62 -9.62
N PRO A 56 -21.47 13.14 -9.96
CA PRO A 56 -21.80 13.52 -11.33
C PRO A 56 -21.23 14.86 -11.80
N ALA A 57 -21.27 15.90 -10.97
CA ALA A 57 -21.07 17.28 -11.43
C ALA A 57 -19.70 17.52 -12.11
N PHE A 58 -18.59 17.09 -11.49
CA PHE A 58 -17.25 17.36 -12.01
C PHE A 58 -16.91 16.52 -13.25
N ARG A 59 -17.36 15.25 -13.30
CA ARG A 59 -17.09 14.36 -14.43
C ARG A 59 -17.85 14.78 -15.67
N ILE A 60 -19.10 15.20 -15.48
CA ILE A 60 -19.92 15.77 -16.56
C ILE A 60 -19.31 17.10 -17.03
N ALA A 61 -18.83 17.96 -16.12
CA ALA A 61 -18.16 19.20 -16.51
C ALA A 61 -16.88 18.96 -17.33
N ALA A 62 -16.01 18.02 -16.92
CA ALA A 62 -14.81 17.71 -17.68
C ALA A 62 -15.10 17.10 -19.05
N ALA A 63 -16.11 16.23 -19.14
CA ALA A 63 -16.55 15.67 -20.41
C ALA A 63 -17.18 16.73 -21.31
N ALA A 64 -17.97 17.65 -20.76
CA ALA A 64 -18.51 18.79 -21.49
C ALA A 64 -17.40 19.69 -22.05
N ILE A 65 -16.33 19.94 -21.30
CA ILE A 65 -15.16 20.70 -21.77
C ILE A 65 -14.44 19.94 -22.89
N ALA A 66 -14.18 18.63 -22.73
CA ALA A 66 -13.53 17.81 -23.76
C ALA A 66 -14.37 17.78 -25.06
N SER A 67 -15.69 17.63 -24.94
CA SER A 67 -16.65 17.69 -26.03
C SER A 67 -16.69 19.07 -26.70
N ALA A 68 -16.64 20.15 -25.92
CA ALA A 68 -16.61 21.52 -26.43
C ALA A 68 -15.35 21.79 -27.24
N ILE A 69 -14.19 21.24 -26.85
CA ILE A 69 -12.93 21.35 -27.62
C ILE A 69 -13.07 20.64 -28.96
N ILE A 70 -13.62 19.43 -28.99
CA ILE A 70 -13.87 18.68 -30.23
C ILE A 70 -14.82 19.46 -31.14
N PHE A 71 -15.87 20.05 -30.56
CA PHE A 71 -16.88 20.79 -31.31
C PHE A 71 -16.39 22.15 -31.83
N ALA A 72 -15.66 22.90 -31.02
CA ALA A 72 -15.13 24.22 -31.37
C ALA A 72 -14.02 24.16 -32.43
N MET A 73 -13.30 23.04 -32.49
CA MET A 73 -12.18 22.86 -33.42
C MET A 73 -12.52 22.00 -34.64
N ALA A 74 -13.74 21.45 -34.74
CA ALA A 74 -14.26 20.90 -35.98
C ALA A 74 -14.47 22.08 -36.97
N PRO A 75 -13.68 22.18 -38.06
CA PRO A 75 -13.72 23.37 -38.91
C PRO A 75 -15.09 23.46 -39.58
N ARG A 76 -15.83 24.55 -39.30
CA ARG A 76 -17.19 24.83 -39.80
C ARG A 76 -17.30 24.94 -41.34
N GLY A 77 -16.19 24.86 -42.08
CA GLY A 77 -16.15 25.15 -43.53
C GLY A 77 -15.46 24.11 -44.43
N LEU A 78 -15.05 22.94 -43.92
CA LEU A 78 -14.42 21.90 -44.76
C LEU A 78 -15.08 20.54 -44.54
N MET A 79 -16.28 20.39 -45.11
CA MET A 79 -16.98 19.10 -45.19
C MET A 79 -16.37 18.12 -46.20
N SER A 80 -15.32 18.46 -46.96
CA SER A 80 -14.89 17.57 -48.05
C SER A 80 -13.80 16.57 -47.68
N THR A 81 -12.76 16.89 -46.90
CA THR A 81 -11.62 15.95 -46.77
C THR A 81 -10.70 16.28 -45.60
N SER A 82 -10.80 15.50 -44.53
CA SER A 82 -9.68 14.87 -43.80
C SER A 82 -10.08 14.58 -42.35
N ALA A 83 -9.67 13.40 -41.87
CA ALA A 83 -9.91 12.90 -40.53
C ALA A 83 -9.51 13.94 -39.45
N PRO A 84 -10.16 13.92 -38.27
CA PRO A 84 -9.74 14.77 -37.14
C PRO A 84 -8.24 14.65 -36.92
N SER A 85 -7.53 15.78 -36.83
CA SER A 85 -6.08 15.77 -36.66
C SER A 85 -5.70 15.06 -35.35
N ALA A 86 -4.64 14.26 -35.37
CA ALA A 86 -4.19 13.50 -34.21
C ALA A 86 -3.99 14.39 -32.96
N ALA A 87 -3.56 15.64 -33.16
CA ALA A 87 -3.40 16.63 -32.09
C ALA A 87 -4.72 16.97 -31.36
N MET A 88 -5.86 17.02 -32.07
CA MET A 88 -7.17 17.28 -31.48
C MET A 88 -7.68 16.11 -30.63
N LEU A 89 -7.45 14.88 -31.11
CA LEU A 89 -7.77 13.67 -30.36
C LEU A 89 -6.90 13.58 -29.09
N VAL A 90 -5.62 13.95 -29.18
CA VAL A 90 -4.71 14.01 -28.03
C VAL A 90 -5.13 15.08 -27.02
N ALA A 91 -5.49 16.28 -27.46
CA ALA A 91 -5.91 17.36 -26.56
C ALA A 91 -7.23 17.02 -25.83
N SER A 92 -8.22 16.49 -26.54
CA SER A 92 -9.50 16.07 -25.94
C SER A 92 -9.35 14.86 -25.03
N ALA A 93 -8.51 13.89 -25.40
CA ALA A 93 -8.15 12.77 -24.53
C ALA A 93 -7.41 13.22 -23.27
N GLY A 94 -6.50 14.19 -23.39
CA GLY A 94 -5.76 14.78 -22.28
C GLY A 94 -6.68 15.50 -21.29
N VAL A 95 -7.64 16.29 -21.77
CA VAL A 95 -8.62 16.99 -20.91
C VAL A 95 -9.56 16.01 -20.22
N LEU A 96 -10.03 14.98 -20.92
CA LEU A 96 -10.86 13.94 -20.31
C LEU A 96 -10.08 13.17 -19.24
N ALA A 97 -8.83 12.79 -19.53
CA ALA A 97 -7.96 12.12 -18.58
C ALA A 97 -7.66 12.99 -17.36
N LEU A 98 -7.47 14.30 -17.55
CA LEU A 98 -7.30 15.25 -16.46
C LEU A 98 -8.55 15.33 -15.58
N GLY A 99 -9.74 15.40 -16.17
CA GLY A 99 -11.00 15.43 -15.44
C GLY A 99 -11.33 14.12 -14.72
N ILE A 100 -10.85 13.00 -15.21
CA ILE A 100 -10.98 11.70 -14.53
C ILE A 100 -9.96 11.57 -13.39
N ALA A 101 -8.74 12.10 -13.57
CA ALA A 101 -7.62 11.98 -12.61
C ALA A 101 -7.59 13.06 -11.51
N ALA A 102 -8.20 14.24 -11.73
CA ALA A 102 -8.03 15.42 -10.87
C ALA A 102 -8.54 15.25 -9.41
N TYR A 103 -9.30 14.20 -9.09
CA TYR A 103 -9.73 13.96 -7.71
C TYR A 103 -8.83 12.94 -7.00
N GLY A 104 -7.78 13.47 -6.36
CA GLY A 104 -7.16 12.82 -5.20
C GLY A 104 -5.80 12.16 -5.41
N ILE A 105 -5.26 12.13 -6.64
CA ILE A 105 -3.95 11.53 -6.90
C ILE A 105 -2.93 12.64 -7.20
N ARG A 106 -2.18 13.07 -6.19
CA ARG A 106 -1.06 14.03 -6.33
C ARG A 106 0.25 13.29 -6.61
N GLY A 107 1.18 13.96 -7.29
CA GLY A 107 2.53 13.43 -7.59
C GLY A 107 2.57 12.45 -8.76
N ILE A 108 3.60 11.60 -8.81
CA ILE A 108 3.89 10.69 -9.94
C ILE A 108 2.72 9.75 -10.27
N ARG A 109 1.94 9.36 -9.26
CA ARG A 109 0.75 8.51 -9.45
C ARG A 109 -0.35 9.23 -10.24
N GLY A 110 -0.48 10.55 -10.06
CA GLY A 110 -1.44 11.37 -10.79
C GLY A 110 -1.02 11.52 -12.25
N ALA A 111 0.27 11.77 -12.49
CA ALA A 111 0.82 11.82 -13.85
C ALA A 111 0.63 10.50 -14.61
N LEU A 112 0.92 9.36 -13.96
CA LEU A 112 0.67 8.04 -14.55
C LEU A 112 -0.82 7.82 -14.84
N ALA A 113 -1.72 8.21 -13.93
CA ALA A 113 -3.16 8.09 -14.15
C ALA A 113 -3.63 8.93 -15.37
N VAL A 114 -3.11 10.16 -15.52
CA VAL A 114 -3.41 11.01 -16.69
C VAL A 114 -2.86 10.39 -17.97
N MET A 115 -1.61 9.89 -17.98
CA MET A 115 -1.03 9.25 -19.17
C MET A 115 -1.81 8.02 -19.60
N PHE A 116 -2.12 7.11 -18.66
CA PHE A 116 -2.93 5.92 -18.96
C PHE A 116 -4.34 6.29 -19.39
N GLY A 117 -4.99 7.25 -18.72
CA GLY A 117 -6.32 7.74 -19.11
C GLY A 117 -6.33 8.32 -20.52
N THR A 118 -5.27 9.04 -20.90
CA THR A 118 -5.11 9.62 -22.24
C THR A 118 -4.95 8.51 -23.29
N ALA A 119 -4.07 7.53 -23.03
CA ALA A 119 -3.86 6.40 -23.93
C ALA A 119 -5.12 5.57 -24.16
N VAL A 120 -5.87 5.28 -23.08
CA VAL A 120 -7.17 4.59 -23.16
C VAL A 120 -8.18 5.40 -23.98
N THR A 121 -8.26 6.70 -23.75
CA THR A 121 -9.24 7.54 -24.45
C THR A 121 -8.92 7.61 -25.95
N LEU A 122 -7.63 7.67 -26.32
CA LEU A 122 -7.20 7.56 -27.71
C LEU A 122 -7.56 6.21 -28.33
N LEU A 123 -7.38 5.11 -27.58
CA LEU A 123 -7.79 3.78 -28.03
C LEU A 123 -9.31 3.70 -28.24
N ALA A 124 -10.10 4.32 -27.36
CA ALA A 124 -11.55 4.42 -27.48
C ALA A 124 -11.95 5.15 -28.78
N MET A 125 -11.37 6.34 -29.00
CA MET A 125 -11.61 7.13 -30.21
C MET A 125 -11.20 6.36 -31.47
N TRP A 126 -10.07 5.67 -31.45
CA TRP A 126 -9.62 4.85 -32.56
C TRP A 126 -10.59 3.70 -32.86
N ALA A 127 -11.11 3.02 -31.85
CA ALA A 127 -12.09 1.96 -32.03
C ALA A 127 -13.39 2.48 -32.67
N ALA A 128 -13.88 3.63 -32.24
CA ALA A 128 -15.06 4.27 -32.84
C ALA A 128 -14.85 4.59 -34.32
N VAL A 129 -13.70 5.19 -34.67
CA VAL A 129 -13.34 5.47 -36.07
C VAL A 129 -13.25 4.17 -36.88
N ARG A 130 -12.67 3.10 -36.32
CA ARG A 130 -12.57 1.82 -37.04
C ARG A 130 -13.92 1.18 -37.31
N ILE A 131 -14.89 1.31 -36.42
CA ILE A 131 -16.26 0.80 -36.63
C ILE A 131 -16.98 1.63 -37.70
N ASP A 132 -16.78 2.95 -37.70
CA ASP A 132 -17.43 3.85 -38.66
C ASP A 132 -16.94 3.63 -40.10
N PHE A 133 -15.65 3.37 -40.28
CA PHE A 133 -15.01 3.11 -41.57
C PHE A 133 -14.88 1.62 -41.94
N ALA A 134 -15.46 0.70 -41.15
CA ALA A 134 -15.40 -0.72 -41.47
C ALA A 134 -16.28 -1.06 -42.69
N ARG A 135 -15.72 -1.75 -43.68
CA ARG A 135 -16.48 -2.22 -44.86
C ARG A 135 -17.73 -3.03 -44.49
N GLN A 136 -17.66 -3.77 -43.38
CA GLN A 136 -18.74 -4.64 -42.92
C GLN A 136 -19.93 -3.87 -42.30
N THR A 137 -19.71 -2.62 -41.84
CA THR A 137 -20.76 -1.78 -41.24
C THR A 137 -21.38 -0.81 -42.24
N HIS A 138 -20.89 -0.77 -43.50
CA HIS A 138 -21.41 0.14 -44.53
C HIS A 138 -22.88 -0.10 -44.89
N ALA A 139 -23.37 -1.34 -44.76
CA ALA A 139 -24.76 -1.68 -45.03
C ALA A 139 -25.69 -1.35 -43.84
N TRP A 140 -25.14 -0.93 -42.70
CA TRP A 140 -25.94 -0.65 -41.50
C TRP A 140 -26.59 0.73 -41.62
N PRO A 141 -27.79 0.91 -41.05
CA PRO A 141 -28.35 2.24 -40.86
C PRO A 141 -27.37 3.13 -40.09
N SER A 142 -27.22 4.38 -40.50
CA SER A 142 -26.25 5.32 -39.92
C SER A 142 -26.43 5.48 -38.40
N LEU A 143 -27.68 5.51 -37.93
CA LEU A 143 -28.00 5.55 -36.49
C LEU A 143 -27.45 4.35 -35.72
N VAL A 144 -27.53 3.15 -36.30
CA VAL A 144 -27.06 1.92 -35.65
C VAL A 144 -25.54 1.90 -35.60
N ARG A 145 -24.88 2.33 -36.68
CA ARG A 145 -23.43 2.45 -36.74
C ARG A 145 -22.91 3.47 -35.72
N ASP A 146 -23.53 4.64 -35.61
CA ASP A 146 -23.11 5.67 -34.67
C ASP A 146 -23.29 5.25 -33.21
N ALA A 147 -24.42 4.61 -32.91
CA ALA A 147 -24.67 4.04 -31.59
C ALA A 147 -23.65 2.94 -31.25
N ALA A 148 -23.33 2.06 -32.20
CA ALA A 148 -22.34 0.99 -32.02
C ALA A 148 -20.91 1.54 -31.81
N SER A 149 -20.51 2.54 -32.62
CA SER A 149 -19.22 3.23 -32.49
C SER A 149 -19.09 3.91 -31.13
N ALA A 150 -20.13 4.60 -30.65
CA ALA A 150 -20.12 5.22 -29.33
C ALA A 150 -20.13 4.16 -28.20
N ALA A 151 -20.89 3.08 -28.35
CA ALA A 151 -20.92 1.98 -27.38
C ALA A 151 -19.54 1.32 -27.21
N ALA A 152 -18.78 1.16 -28.30
CA ALA A 152 -17.42 0.63 -28.26
C ALA A 152 -16.47 1.53 -27.47
N MET A 153 -16.62 2.86 -27.55
CA MET A 153 -15.89 3.78 -26.67
C MET A 153 -16.25 3.54 -25.21
N GLY A 154 -17.55 3.41 -24.92
CA GLY A 154 -18.06 3.07 -23.60
C GLY A 154 -17.40 1.81 -23.03
N MET A 155 -17.29 0.74 -23.83
CA MET A 155 -16.64 -0.53 -23.46
C MET A 155 -15.15 -0.36 -23.13
N ILE A 156 -14.42 0.43 -23.91
CA ILE A 156 -13.00 0.73 -23.61
C ILE A 156 -12.91 1.55 -22.32
N GLY A 157 -13.86 2.46 -22.08
CA GLY A 157 -14.03 3.14 -20.79
C GLY A 157 -14.23 2.15 -19.63
N VAL A 158 -15.04 1.10 -19.80
CA VAL A 158 -15.21 0.04 -18.79
C VAL A 158 -13.88 -0.64 -18.47
N LEU A 159 -13.15 -1.09 -19.48
CA LEU A 159 -11.84 -1.73 -19.31
C LEU A 159 -10.84 -0.82 -18.60
N ALA A 160 -10.88 0.48 -18.88
CA ALA A 160 -10.05 1.48 -18.21
C ALA A 160 -10.31 1.59 -16.70
N THR A 161 -11.56 1.37 -16.29
CA THR A 161 -11.93 1.40 -14.87
C THR A 161 -11.68 0.09 -14.14
N LEU A 162 -11.39 -1.00 -14.87
CA LEU A 162 -11.18 -2.33 -14.32
C LEU A 162 -10.06 -2.39 -13.26
N PRO A 163 -8.88 -1.74 -13.44
CA PRO A 163 -7.83 -1.71 -12.42
C PRO A 163 -8.27 -1.12 -11.07
N ARG A 164 -9.28 -0.24 -11.05
CA ARG A 164 -9.82 0.33 -9.79
C ARG A 164 -10.57 -0.71 -8.96
N HIS A 165 -11.13 -1.72 -9.63
CA HIS A 165 -11.92 -2.79 -9.00
C HIS A 165 -11.11 -4.05 -8.77
N LEU A 166 -9.97 -4.19 -9.47
CA LEU A 166 -8.98 -5.20 -9.15
C LEU A 166 -8.21 -4.78 -7.91
N ARG A 167 -8.56 -5.39 -6.78
CA ARG A 167 -7.68 -5.40 -5.62
C ARG A 167 -6.60 -6.43 -5.89
N VAL A 168 -5.46 -5.95 -6.36
CA VAL A 168 -4.21 -6.70 -6.25
C VAL A 168 -3.87 -6.71 -4.76
N SER A 169 -4.30 -7.75 -4.06
CA SER A 169 -3.86 -7.98 -2.70
C SER A 169 -2.41 -8.46 -2.80
N LEU A 170 -1.48 -7.50 -2.70
CA LEU A 170 -0.11 -7.85 -2.36
C LEU A 170 -0.19 -8.59 -1.02
N ASP A 171 0.33 -9.82 -1.00
CA ASP A 171 0.43 -10.60 0.22
C ASP A 171 1.12 -9.71 1.26
N PRO A 172 0.45 -9.33 2.37
CA PRO A 172 0.98 -8.35 3.29
C PRO A 172 2.31 -8.81 3.89
N VAL A 173 2.51 -10.12 4.03
CA VAL A 173 3.79 -10.69 4.47
C VAL A 173 4.87 -10.44 3.44
N GLN A 174 4.58 -10.61 2.14
CA GLN A 174 5.54 -10.27 1.08
C GLN A 174 5.88 -8.78 1.03
N ALA A 175 4.90 -7.92 1.30
CA ALA A 175 5.15 -6.48 1.43
C ALA A 175 6.05 -6.15 2.62
N ALA A 176 5.86 -6.84 3.76
CA ALA A 176 6.71 -6.70 4.95
C ALA A 176 8.13 -7.24 4.71
N ILE A 177 8.28 -8.40 4.06
CA ILE A 177 9.59 -8.97 3.70
C ILE A 177 10.42 -7.98 2.88
N ARG A 178 9.80 -7.29 1.91
CA ARG A 178 10.48 -6.29 1.07
C ARG A 178 10.93 -5.04 1.84
N ARG A 179 10.39 -4.80 3.03
CA ARG A 179 10.76 -3.69 3.91
C ARG A 179 11.84 -4.07 4.92
N LEU A 180 12.17 -5.37 5.05
CA LEU A 180 13.19 -5.81 5.99
C LEU A 180 14.55 -5.17 5.63
N PRO A 181 15.27 -4.64 6.63
CA PRO A 181 16.62 -4.15 6.45
C PRO A 181 17.56 -5.23 5.90
N THR A 182 18.49 -4.85 5.04
CA THR A 182 19.51 -5.77 4.52
C THR A 182 20.54 -6.15 5.59
N GLU A 183 20.69 -5.34 6.64
CA GLU A 183 21.65 -5.47 7.74
C GLU A 183 20.98 -6.00 9.02
N LEU A 184 20.24 -7.10 8.91
CA LEU A 184 19.76 -7.81 10.10
C LEU A 184 20.86 -8.70 10.69
N ASP A 185 20.92 -8.73 12.02
CA ASP A 185 21.65 -9.72 12.80
C ASP A 185 21.32 -11.15 12.33
N GLY A 186 22.31 -12.04 12.34
CA GLY A 186 22.17 -13.39 11.80
C GLY A 186 21.04 -14.18 12.47
N GLU A 187 20.91 -14.06 13.78
CA GLU A 187 19.90 -14.77 14.57
C GLU A 187 18.49 -14.21 14.30
N VAL A 188 18.35 -12.89 14.29
CA VAL A 188 17.07 -12.21 13.97
C VAL A 188 16.62 -12.55 12.54
N ARG A 189 17.57 -12.63 11.60
CA ARG A 189 17.29 -13.03 10.21
C ARG A 189 16.83 -14.48 10.12
N GLU A 190 17.45 -15.38 10.86
CA GLU A 190 17.02 -16.78 10.92
C GLU A 190 15.59 -16.90 11.44
N LEU A 191 15.25 -16.18 12.52
CA LEU A 191 13.89 -16.12 13.06
C LEU A 191 12.87 -15.57 12.05
N CYS A 192 13.22 -14.51 11.31
CA CYS A 192 12.38 -13.99 10.24
C CYS A 192 12.16 -15.03 9.14
N ASN A 193 13.23 -15.66 8.64
CA ASN A 193 13.15 -16.70 7.61
C ASN A 193 12.28 -17.88 8.06
N ARG A 194 12.41 -18.30 9.31
CA ARG A 194 11.61 -19.36 9.91
C ARG A 194 10.13 -18.96 9.96
N SER A 195 9.81 -17.75 10.42
CA SER A 195 8.44 -17.22 10.41
C SER A 195 7.83 -17.12 9.00
N ILE A 196 8.62 -16.76 8.00
CA ILE A 196 8.20 -16.71 6.59
C ILE A 196 7.91 -18.13 6.06
N SER A 197 8.74 -19.10 6.43
CA SER A 197 8.52 -20.51 6.09
C SER A 197 7.20 -21.02 6.70
N ILE A 198 6.93 -20.71 7.97
CA ILE A 198 5.66 -21.01 8.64
C ILE A 198 4.49 -20.41 7.85
N TRP A 199 4.56 -19.13 7.48
CA TRP A 199 3.53 -18.50 6.64
C TRP A 199 3.33 -19.23 5.33
N SER A 200 4.41 -19.57 4.62
CA SER A 200 4.33 -20.24 3.32
C SER A 200 3.63 -21.60 3.40
N SER A 201 3.90 -22.38 4.44
CA SER A 201 3.27 -23.70 4.66
C SER A 201 1.84 -23.56 5.22
N ALA A 202 1.56 -22.58 6.08
CA ALA A 202 0.19 -22.31 6.53
C ALA A 202 -0.70 -21.84 5.37
N LYS A 203 -0.16 -21.03 4.46
CA LYS A 203 -0.87 -20.50 3.29
C LYS A 203 -1.32 -21.60 2.33
N THR A 204 -0.55 -22.67 2.17
CA THR A 204 -0.88 -23.81 1.31
C THR A 204 -1.78 -24.83 1.99
N LYS A 205 -1.63 -25.04 3.31
CA LYS A 205 -2.38 -26.05 4.06
C LYS A 205 -3.74 -25.58 4.58
N LEU A 206 -3.90 -24.28 4.85
CA LEU A 206 -5.14 -23.72 5.42
C LEU A 206 -6.03 -23.10 4.33
N ALA A 207 -7.32 -23.40 4.44
CA ALA A 207 -8.35 -22.89 3.54
C ALA A 207 -8.42 -21.35 3.58
N ASP A 208 -8.89 -20.75 2.50
CA ASP A 208 -9.13 -19.32 2.47
C ASP A 208 -10.29 -18.95 3.41
N GLY A 209 -10.06 -17.95 4.25
CA GLY A 209 -11.02 -17.54 5.30
C GLY A 209 -10.86 -18.28 6.63
N ASP A 210 -9.94 -19.25 6.76
CA ASP A 210 -9.66 -19.91 8.04
C ASP A 210 -9.09 -18.87 9.05
N PRO A 211 -9.67 -18.74 10.25
CA PRO A 211 -9.19 -17.81 11.28
C PRO A 211 -7.73 -18.09 11.66
N GLY A 212 -7.29 -19.36 11.66
CA GLY A 212 -5.90 -19.72 11.93
C GLY A 212 -4.92 -19.23 10.86
N LYS A 213 -5.37 -19.10 9.61
CA LYS A 213 -4.55 -18.51 8.53
C LYS A 213 -4.30 -17.02 8.80
N ASN A 214 -5.31 -16.28 9.28
CA ASN A 214 -5.15 -14.89 9.67
C ASN A 214 -4.25 -14.75 10.90
N LEU A 215 -4.40 -15.61 11.91
CA LEU A 215 -3.55 -15.59 13.09
C LEU A 215 -2.06 -15.80 12.74
N VAL A 216 -1.74 -16.82 11.93
CA VAL A 216 -0.35 -17.05 11.51
C VAL A 216 0.17 -15.88 10.70
N ARG A 217 -0.64 -15.31 9.80
CA ARG A 217 -0.27 -14.12 9.03
C ARG A 217 0.10 -12.96 9.96
N ASP A 218 -0.76 -12.65 10.91
CA ASP A 218 -0.63 -11.49 11.78
C ASP A 218 0.54 -11.68 12.75
N GLY A 219 0.74 -12.89 13.27
CA GLY A 219 1.90 -13.24 14.09
C GLY A 219 3.23 -13.13 13.33
N VAL A 220 3.28 -13.57 12.07
CA VAL A 220 4.48 -13.41 11.21
C VAL A 220 4.73 -11.93 10.90
N LEU A 221 3.68 -11.16 10.59
CA LEU A 221 3.80 -9.72 10.38
C LEU A 221 4.39 -9.02 11.62
N LYS A 222 3.96 -9.42 12.83
CA LYS A 222 4.52 -8.87 14.07
C LYS A 222 6.00 -9.21 14.24
N THR A 223 6.41 -10.45 13.94
CA THR A 223 7.84 -10.84 13.96
C THR A 223 8.67 -9.96 13.02
N LEU A 224 8.18 -9.71 11.80
CA LEU A 224 8.88 -8.89 10.80
C LEU A 224 8.91 -7.40 11.18
N GLU A 225 7.85 -6.88 11.80
CA GLU A 225 7.80 -5.52 12.33
C GLU A 225 8.86 -5.31 13.41
N VAL A 226 8.93 -6.22 14.38
CA VAL A 226 9.88 -6.18 15.49
C VAL A 226 11.31 -6.29 14.99
N ALA A 227 11.56 -7.15 14.01
CA ALA A 227 12.87 -7.26 13.37
C ALA A 227 13.27 -5.95 12.65
N THR A 228 12.32 -5.24 12.04
CA THR A 228 12.60 -3.95 11.41
C THR A 228 12.98 -2.91 12.47
N LYS A 229 12.18 -2.78 13.53
CA LYS A 229 12.44 -1.83 14.63
C LYS A 229 13.73 -2.12 15.40
N SER A 230 14.10 -3.40 15.57
CA SER A 230 15.33 -3.74 16.27
C SER A 230 16.60 -3.22 15.57
N THR A 231 16.53 -2.95 14.26
CA THR A 231 17.62 -2.29 13.53
C THR A 231 17.64 -0.77 13.64
N GLU A 232 16.52 -0.16 14.02
CA GLU A 232 16.42 1.29 14.25
C GLU A 232 17.15 1.68 15.55
N VAL A 233 17.21 0.76 16.52
CA VAL A 233 17.99 0.90 17.75
C VAL A 233 19.47 0.64 17.47
N LYS A 234 20.11 1.52 16.68
CA LYS A 234 21.57 1.55 16.56
C LYS A 234 22.14 2.19 17.82
N ILE A 235 22.92 1.44 18.59
CA ILE A 235 23.69 1.97 19.72
C ILE A 235 24.66 3.00 19.17
N SER A 236 24.24 4.26 19.21
CA SER A 236 25.02 5.40 18.75
C SER A 236 25.85 5.91 19.92
N GLY A 237 27.14 6.13 19.70
CA GLY A 237 28.05 6.62 20.74
C GLY A 237 29.31 5.77 20.90
N PRO A 238 30.14 6.12 21.89
CA PRO A 238 31.44 5.49 22.10
C PRO A 238 31.29 4.00 22.41
N THR A 239 32.24 3.20 21.92
CA THR A 239 32.30 1.75 22.19
C THR A 239 32.59 1.47 23.66
N GLU A 240 32.36 0.25 24.14
CA GLU A 240 32.70 -0.13 25.52
C GLU A 240 34.19 0.07 25.81
N ASP A 241 35.04 -0.26 24.83
CA ASP A 241 36.49 -0.04 24.91
C ASP A 241 36.85 1.44 25.00
N GLU A 242 36.17 2.30 24.22
CA GLU A 242 36.38 3.75 24.29
C GLU A 242 35.93 4.33 25.63
N LEU A 243 34.77 3.91 26.15
CA LEU A 243 34.30 4.30 27.48
C LEU A 243 35.28 3.86 28.55
N ALA A 244 35.75 2.61 28.52
CA ALA A 244 36.72 2.08 29.48
C ALA A 244 38.05 2.86 29.42
N ARG A 245 38.55 3.17 28.22
CA ARG A 245 39.76 3.99 28.04
C ARG A 245 39.58 5.40 28.62
N ARG A 246 38.45 6.05 28.34
CA ARG A 246 38.16 7.40 28.86
C ARG A 246 38.01 7.42 30.38
N MET A 247 37.40 6.40 30.97
CA MET A 247 37.31 6.26 32.42
C MET A 247 38.72 6.14 33.03
N THR A 248 39.59 5.28 32.49
CA THR A 248 40.97 5.14 32.96
C THR A 248 41.78 6.44 32.82
N ASP A 249 41.59 7.20 31.74
CA ASP A 249 42.24 8.52 31.56
C ASP A 249 41.76 9.51 32.63
N LEU A 250 40.45 9.61 32.87
CA LEU A 250 39.90 10.46 33.92
C LEU A 250 40.42 10.05 35.31
N ASP A 251 40.61 8.76 35.56
CA ASP A 251 41.14 8.26 36.84
C ASP A 251 42.57 8.74 37.09
N GLY A 252 43.41 8.71 36.05
CA GLY A 252 44.75 9.27 36.09
C GLY A 252 44.72 10.78 36.36
N ARG A 253 43.81 11.52 35.71
CA ARG A 253 43.66 12.97 35.93
C ARG A 253 43.16 13.31 37.32
N ILE A 254 42.21 12.55 37.87
CA ILE A 254 41.70 12.70 39.24
C ILE A 254 42.81 12.47 40.27
N ALA A 255 43.68 11.49 40.03
CA ALA A 255 44.80 11.18 40.93
C ALA A 255 45.87 12.30 40.93
N ASN A 256 46.09 12.94 39.78
CA ASN A 256 47.11 13.97 39.61
C ASN A 256 46.61 15.41 39.87
N ALA A 257 45.30 15.63 39.97
CA ALA A 257 44.72 16.95 40.22
C ALA A 257 44.94 17.40 41.67
N THR A 258 45.55 18.57 41.83
CA THR A 258 45.80 19.20 43.14
C THR A 258 44.70 20.17 43.57
N ASP A 259 44.00 20.76 42.60
CA ASP A 259 42.86 21.65 42.82
C ASP A 259 41.58 20.84 43.13
N GLY A 260 40.88 21.20 44.21
CA GLY A 260 39.68 20.49 44.68
C GLY A 260 38.48 20.63 43.74
N GLU A 261 38.29 21.79 43.11
CA GLU A 261 37.19 22.03 42.18
C GLU A 261 37.39 21.25 40.88
N VAL A 262 38.61 21.29 40.32
CA VAL A 262 38.97 20.52 39.12
C VAL A 262 38.79 19.02 39.37
N LYS A 263 39.19 18.53 40.55
CA LYS A 263 38.99 17.13 40.94
C LYS A 263 37.51 16.76 41.00
N ALA A 264 36.67 17.61 41.57
CA ALA A 264 35.23 17.39 41.62
C ALA A 264 34.60 17.34 40.21
N GLN A 265 35.03 18.22 39.30
CA GLN A 265 34.56 18.21 37.91
C GLN A 265 34.97 16.92 37.17
N TYR A 266 36.21 16.44 37.34
CA TYR A 266 36.62 15.16 36.75
C TYR A 266 35.86 13.96 37.34
N GLN A 267 35.56 13.98 38.64
CA GLN A 267 34.74 12.95 39.28
C GLN A 267 33.30 12.95 38.72
N ALA A 268 32.71 14.12 38.51
CA ALA A 268 31.40 14.25 37.88
C ALA A 268 31.41 13.72 36.43
N ALA A 269 32.44 14.07 35.65
CA ALA A 269 32.61 13.56 34.30
C ALA A 269 32.77 12.02 34.27
N ARG A 270 33.52 11.45 35.22
CA ARG A 270 33.64 10.00 35.39
C ARG A 270 32.29 9.36 35.71
N GLY A 271 31.51 9.97 36.62
CA GLY A 271 30.15 9.53 36.95
C GLY A 271 29.26 9.45 35.71
N ALA A 272 29.28 10.49 34.87
CA ALA A 272 28.52 10.50 33.61
C ALA A 272 28.94 9.38 32.63
N LEU A 273 30.23 9.03 32.57
CA LEU A 273 30.69 7.88 31.76
C LEU A 273 30.23 6.53 32.34
N ASP A 274 30.17 6.39 33.67
CA ASP A 274 29.63 5.19 34.31
C ASP A 274 28.13 5.04 34.00
N ASP A 275 27.38 6.14 34.03
CA ASP A 275 25.97 6.15 33.63
C ASP A 275 25.80 5.75 32.16
N GLN A 276 26.61 6.29 31.24
CA GLN A 276 26.61 5.89 29.83
C GLN A 276 26.88 4.38 29.66
N LYS A 277 27.84 3.83 30.42
CA LYS A 277 28.14 2.39 30.42
C LYS A 277 26.94 1.57 30.92
N ARG A 278 26.27 2.00 31.99
CA ARG A 278 25.06 1.35 32.51
C ARG A 278 23.91 1.38 31.49
N TYR A 279 23.68 2.52 30.85
CA TYR A 279 22.68 2.64 29.79
C TYR A 279 22.97 1.69 28.63
N ARG A 280 24.23 1.59 28.20
CA ARG A 280 24.62 0.66 27.14
C ARG A 280 24.38 -0.80 27.52
N ALA A 281 24.76 -1.20 28.74
CA ALA A 281 24.48 -2.54 29.26
C ALA A 281 22.97 -2.84 29.31
N HIS A 282 22.15 -1.85 29.68
CA HIS A 282 20.69 -1.98 29.68
C HIS A 282 20.12 -2.16 28.26
N ILE A 283 20.65 -1.45 27.25
CA ILE A 283 20.27 -1.66 25.84
C ILE A 283 20.63 -3.07 25.39
N HIS A 284 21.83 -3.57 25.72
CA HIS A 284 22.23 -4.94 25.40
C HIS A 284 21.29 -5.97 26.04
N GLN A 285 20.98 -5.83 27.33
CA GLN A 285 20.05 -6.72 28.03
C GLN A 285 18.64 -6.68 27.41
N ASN A 286 18.16 -5.50 27.03
CA ASN A 286 16.85 -5.37 26.38
C ASN A 286 16.84 -6.03 24.99
N ARG A 287 17.94 -5.92 24.24
CA ARG A 287 18.08 -6.61 22.96
C ARG A 287 18.06 -8.13 23.13
N GLU A 288 18.77 -8.68 24.12
CA GLU A 288 18.73 -10.11 24.43
C GLU A 288 17.33 -10.58 24.81
N ARG A 289 16.62 -9.82 25.66
CA ARG A 289 15.23 -10.10 26.02
C ARG A 289 14.30 -10.08 24.82
N LEU A 290 14.48 -9.13 23.91
CA LEU A 290 13.71 -9.02 22.67
C LEU A 290 13.90 -10.27 21.80
N ILE A 291 15.15 -10.68 21.58
CA ILE A 291 15.49 -11.87 20.79
C ILE A 291 14.89 -13.13 21.42
N ALA A 292 15.01 -13.29 22.75
CA ALA A 292 14.40 -14.41 23.47
C ALA A 292 12.87 -14.45 23.30
N ARG A 293 12.18 -13.30 23.32
CA ARG A 293 10.73 -13.23 23.05
C ARG A 293 10.40 -13.54 21.60
N MET A 294 11.21 -13.10 20.64
CA MET A 294 11.03 -13.48 19.24
C MET A 294 11.14 -15.00 19.04
N HIS A 295 12.11 -15.66 19.69
CA HIS A 295 12.21 -17.13 19.71
C HIS A 295 10.94 -17.77 20.24
N ASN A 296 10.46 -17.32 21.40
CA ASN A 296 9.23 -17.83 22.00
C ASN A 296 8.02 -17.66 21.07
N HIS A 297 7.87 -16.48 20.46
CA HIS A 297 6.79 -16.18 19.52
C HIS A 297 6.84 -17.03 18.25
N VAL A 298 8.03 -17.22 17.68
CA VAL A 298 8.22 -18.13 16.53
C VAL A 298 7.90 -19.57 16.91
N ALA A 299 8.34 -20.04 18.08
CA ALA A 299 8.01 -21.38 18.56
C ALA A 299 6.49 -21.56 18.77
N ALA A 300 5.78 -20.54 19.28
CA ALA A 300 4.33 -20.54 19.40
C ALA A 300 3.64 -20.64 18.03
N LEU A 301 4.13 -19.90 17.03
CA LEU A 301 3.63 -19.99 15.65
C LEU A 301 3.84 -21.38 15.03
N GLU A 302 4.98 -22.03 15.31
CA GLU A 302 5.24 -23.39 14.84
C GLU A 302 4.30 -24.41 15.50
N LYS A 303 4.14 -24.31 16.82
CA LYS A 303 3.23 -25.16 17.59
C LYS A 303 1.80 -25.01 17.07
N PHE A 304 1.36 -23.77 16.83
CA PHE A 304 0.06 -23.50 16.22
C PHE A 304 -0.06 -24.10 14.81
N GLN A 305 0.95 -23.93 13.96
CA GLN A 305 0.93 -24.48 12.60
C GLN A 305 0.84 -26.02 12.61
N LEU A 306 1.58 -26.69 13.49
CA LEU A 306 1.53 -28.14 13.64
C LEU A 306 0.14 -28.59 14.11
N ALA A 307 -0.44 -27.91 15.10
CA ALA A 307 -1.80 -28.19 15.58
C ALA A 307 -2.86 -27.94 14.49
N ALA A 308 -2.75 -26.85 13.73
CA ALA A 308 -3.68 -26.53 12.65
C ALA A 308 -3.61 -27.58 11.51
N GLY A 309 -2.40 -28.05 11.18
CA GLY A 309 -2.21 -29.15 10.23
C GLY A 309 -2.79 -30.47 10.75
N GLY A 310 -2.60 -30.78 12.03
CA GLY A 310 -3.19 -31.94 12.68
C GLY A 310 -4.72 -31.89 12.74
N LEU A 311 -5.30 -30.72 13.02
CA LEU A 311 -6.74 -30.49 13.03
C LEU A 311 -7.36 -30.66 11.64
N ALA A 312 -6.68 -30.21 10.57
CA ALA A 312 -7.14 -30.45 9.20
C ALA A 312 -7.20 -31.96 8.90
N ALA A 313 -6.20 -32.73 9.34
CA ALA A 313 -6.21 -34.19 9.24
C ALA A 313 -7.29 -34.84 10.13
N ALA A 314 -7.49 -34.36 11.35
CA ALA A 314 -8.50 -34.89 12.28
C ALA A 314 -9.95 -34.56 11.88
N ARG A 315 -10.18 -33.38 11.27
CA ARG A 315 -11.48 -33.02 10.67
C ARG A 315 -11.80 -33.93 9.48
N ALA A 316 -10.80 -34.30 8.68
CA ALA A 316 -10.98 -35.32 7.65
C ALA A 316 -11.32 -36.71 8.25
N ALA A 317 -10.99 -36.95 9.52
CA ALA A 317 -11.26 -38.18 10.27
C ALA A 317 -12.44 -38.09 11.27
N SER A 318 -13.27 -37.03 11.22
CA SER A 318 -14.51 -36.87 12.01
C SER A 318 -14.38 -36.80 13.55
N ALA A 319 -13.25 -36.34 14.11
CA ALA A 319 -13.00 -36.26 15.57
C ALA A 319 -12.59 -34.85 16.07
N GLY A 320 -13.30 -33.81 15.63
CA GLY A 320 -12.80 -32.42 15.68
C GLY A 320 -12.86 -31.63 16.99
N ALA A 321 -13.69 -32.00 17.97
CA ALA A 321 -13.99 -31.13 19.12
C ALA A 321 -12.79 -30.81 20.07
N PRO A 322 -12.00 -31.79 20.56
CA PRO A 322 -10.88 -31.49 21.46
C PRO A 322 -9.73 -30.75 20.76
N ALA A 323 -9.51 -31.03 19.47
CA ALA A 323 -8.47 -30.41 18.68
C ALA A 323 -8.77 -28.91 18.36
N VAL A 324 -10.05 -28.52 18.31
CA VAL A 324 -10.44 -27.11 18.17
C VAL A 324 -10.10 -26.32 19.44
N LYS A 325 -10.41 -26.86 20.62
CA LYS A 325 -10.11 -26.20 21.90
C LYS A 325 -8.60 -25.98 22.08
N GLN A 326 -7.79 -26.98 21.76
CA GLN A 326 -6.33 -26.85 21.80
C GLN A 326 -5.83 -25.76 20.84
N LEU A 327 -6.46 -25.60 19.68
CA LEU A 327 -6.12 -24.56 18.71
C LEU A 327 -6.51 -23.15 19.21
N GLU A 328 -7.62 -23.02 19.95
CA GLU A 328 -8.02 -21.78 20.61
C GLU A 328 -7.03 -21.37 21.71
N GLU A 329 -6.60 -22.32 22.56
CA GLU A 329 -5.57 -22.10 23.58
C GLU A 329 -4.24 -21.66 22.94
N LEU A 330 -3.81 -22.33 21.87
CA LEU A 330 -2.61 -21.95 21.12
C LEU A 330 -2.76 -20.59 20.42
N SER A 331 -3.97 -20.25 19.99
CA SER A 331 -4.26 -18.94 19.41
C SER A 331 -4.09 -17.84 20.45
N ALA A 332 -4.54 -18.08 21.69
CA ALA A 332 -4.34 -17.16 22.80
C ALA A 332 -2.84 -17.03 23.16
N ASP A 333 -2.09 -18.13 23.17
CA ASP A 333 -0.64 -18.12 23.42
C ASP A 333 0.12 -17.28 22.37
N VAL A 334 -0.22 -17.43 21.09
CA VAL A 334 0.39 -16.64 19.99
C VAL A 334 0.01 -15.17 20.11
N ALA A 335 -1.24 -14.85 20.44
CA ALA A 335 -1.69 -13.48 20.64
C ALA A 335 -0.97 -12.81 21.83
N ALA A 336 -0.92 -13.49 22.97
CA ALA A 336 -0.23 -13.02 24.17
C ALA A 336 1.28 -12.86 23.94
N SER A 337 1.90 -13.79 23.21
CA SER A 337 3.32 -13.66 22.82
C SER A 337 3.55 -12.46 21.90
N GLY A 338 2.64 -12.19 20.97
CA GLY A 338 2.70 -11.02 20.10
C GLY A 338 2.51 -9.69 20.84
N GLU A 339 1.61 -9.66 21.85
CA GLU A 339 1.39 -8.49 22.71
C GLU A 339 2.60 -8.23 23.61
N ALA A 340 3.14 -9.26 24.27
CA ALA A 340 4.36 -9.15 25.05
C ALA A 340 5.56 -8.69 24.19
N LEU A 341 5.58 -9.06 22.91
CA LEU A 341 6.59 -8.57 21.98
C LEU A 341 6.41 -7.08 21.67
N ALA A 342 5.16 -6.58 21.61
CA ALA A 342 4.84 -5.18 21.41
C ALA A 342 5.12 -4.30 22.65
N GLU A 343 4.88 -4.79 23.87
CA GLU A 343 5.08 -4.02 25.10
C GLU A 343 6.54 -3.60 25.33
N LEU A 344 7.50 -4.45 24.94
CA LEU A 344 8.93 -4.09 25.01
C LEU A 344 9.30 -2.97 24.02
N GLU A 345 8.54 -2.82 22.93
CA GLU A 345 8.73 -1.72 21.98
C GLU A 345 8.37 -0.39 22.65
N ILE A 346 7.27 -0.37 23.42
CA ILE A 346 6.78 0.86 24.09
C ILE A 346 7.67 1.24 25.27
N GLY A 347 8.21 0.25 25.99
CA GLY A 347 9.11 0.48 27.12
C GLY A 347 10.48 1.09 26.76
N ALA A 348 10.92 0.97 25.50
CA ALA A 348 12.17 1.58 25.03
C ALA A 348 12.06 3.10 24.80
N ASP A 349 10.85 3.61 24.54
CA ASP A 349 10.56 5.04 24.30
C ASP A 349 10.14 5.80 25.57
N ALA A 350 10.08 5.12 26.73
CA ALA A 350 9.78 5.76 28.00
C ALA A 350 10.90 6.74 28.40
N LYS A 351 10.65 8.01 28.06
CA LYS A 351 11.33 9.26 28.43
C LYS A 351 12.32 9.11 29.61
N PRO A 352 13.62 9.49 29.44
CA PRO A 352 14.50 9.61 30.59
C PRO A 352 13.89 10.63 31.55
N ALA A 353 13.80 10.26 32.83
CA ALA A 353 13.27 11.09 33.89
C ALA A 353 13.87 12.50 33.81
N GLU A 354 13.02 13.49 33.50
CA GLU A 354 13.31 14.92 33.46
C GLU A 354 13.41 15.52 34.88
N ASP A 355 13.64 14.67 35.89
CA ASP A 355 13.64 15.02 37.32
C ASP A 355 15.04 15.04 37.94
N ALA A 356 16.10 15.23 37.14
CA ALA A 356 17.37 15.65 37.71
C ALA A 356 17.26 17.15 38.06
N PRO A 357 17.20 17.53 39.35
CA PRO A 357 17.09 18.94 39.73
C PRO A 357 18.30 19.72 39.17
N PRO A 358 18.10 20.96 38.69
CA PRO A 358 19.20 21.77 38.22
C PRO A 358 20.21 21.91 39.36
N ALA A 359 21.45 21.50 39.10
CA ALA A 359 22.57 21.75 40.00
C ALA A 359 22.58 23.25 40.30
N ALA A 360 22.29 23.59 41.55
CA ALA A 360 22.32 24.96 42.03
C ALA A 360 23.73 25.50 41.81
N VAL A 361 23.87 26.35 40.79
CA VAL A 361 25.05 27.21 40.61
C VAL A 361 24.98 28.23 41.73
N ALA A 362 25.70 27.94 42.82
CA ALA A 362 26.01 28.93 43.84
C ALA A 362 26.90 30.00 43.18
N GLN A 363 26.29 31.13 42.84
CA GLN A 363 27.04 32.35 42.50
C GLN A 363 27.61 32.93 43.79
N ALA A 364 28.93 33.16 43.77
CA ALA A 364 29.70 33.89 44.76
C ALA A 364 29.36 35.39 44.77
#